data_AF-A0A2Z3JDS6-F1
#
_entry.id   AF-A0A2Z3JDS6-F1
#
_cell.length_a   1.000
_cell.length_b   1.000
_cell.length_c   1.000
_cell.angle_alpha   90.00
_cell.angle_beta   90.00
_cell.angle_gamma   90.00
#
_symmetry.space_group_name_H-M   'P 1'
#
loop_
_entity.id
_entity.type
_entity.pdbx_description
1 polymer ?
#
loop_
_entity_poly.entity_id
_entity_poly.type
_entity_poly.pdbx_seq_one_letter_code
_entity_poly.pdbx_strand_id
1 'polypeptide(L)'
;MRLIGEAPVLAESIWLPYSLFKPLLKVAPDGWGPLLYPLYQELCGQVIAHAEETLTFGWCDPETADLLNVAPKTPAISIERLAGGYDGTPLEWRRTLGRAEKFRYRTEIR
;
A
#
# COMPACT_ATOMS: atom_id res chain seq x y z
N MET A 1 9.17 -0.82 1.45
CA MET A 1 9.58 0.58 1.69
C MET A 1 9.95 1.22 0.37
N ARG A 2 9.50 2.44 0.07
CA ARG A 2 9.86 3.18 -1.14
C ARG A 2 10.81 4.33 -0.80
N LEU A 3 11.95 4.35 -1.48
CA LEU A 3 12.99 5.36 -1.34
C LEU A 3 12.94 6.33 -2.53
N ILE A 4 13.28 7.60 -2.30
CA ILE A 4 13.68 8.53 -3.36
C ILE A 4 15.12 8.94 -3.06
N GLY A 5 16.06 8.49 -3.89
CA GLY A 5 17.47 8.44 -3.50
C GLY A 5 17.65 7.45 -2.34
N GLU A 6 18.27 7.91 -1.25
CA GLU A 6 18.47 7.12 -0.02
C GLU A 6 17.43 7.41 1.08
N ALA A 7 16.53 8.37 0.86
CA ALA A 7 15.56 8.78 1.88
C ALA A 7 14.27 7.95 1.78
N PRO A 8 13.80 7.32 2.89
CA PRO A 8 12.48 6.70 2.92
C PRO A 8 11.40 7.76 2.80
N VAL A 9 10.57 7.62 1.76
CA VAL A 9 9.48 8.57 1.49
C VAL A 9 8.14 7.94 1.84
N LEU A 10 8.00 6.63 1.63
CA LEU A 10 6.79 5.88 1.93
C LEU A 10 7.15 4.52 2.52
N ALA A 11 6.38 4.10 3.51
CA ALA A 11 6.34 2.72 3.96
C ALA A 11 4.99 2.11 3.59
N GLU A 12 5.01 0.92 3.02
CA GLU A 12 3.80 0.24 2.56
C GLU A 12 3.76 -1.16 3.17
N SER A 13 2.58 -1.52 3.66
CA SER A 13 2.26 -2.85 4.17
C SER A 13 1.01 -3.34 3.44
N ILE A 14 1.03 -4.61 3.04
CA ILE A 14 -0.04 -5.25 2.27
C ILE A 14 -0.46 -6.52 2.99
N TRP A 15 -1.77 -6.71 3.12
CA TRP A 15 -2.40 -7.89 3.69
C TRP A 15 -3.29 -8.54 2.63
N LEU A 16 -3.11 -9.85 2.47
CA LEU A 16 -3.77 -10.66 1.45
C LEU A 16 -4.40 -11.91 2.09
N PRO A 17 -5.62 -12.32 1.70
CA PRO A 17 -6.21 -13.59 2.13
C PRO A 17 -5.34 -14.77 1.73
N TYR A 18 -4.79 -15.48 2.72
CA TYR A 18 -3.82 -16.56 2.49
C TYR A 18 -4.34 -17.63 1.52
N SER A 19 -5.61 -18.04 1.65
CA SER A 19 -6.22 -19.07 0.79
C SER A 19 -6.16 -18.74 -0.70
N LEU A 20 -6.33 -17.45 -1.05
CA LEU A 20 -6.34 -16.95 -2.42
C LEU A 20 -4.93 -16.63 -2.93
N PHE A 21 -4.06 -16.13 -2.05
CA PHE A 21 -2.74 -15.58 -2.43
C PHE A 21 -1.54 -16.45 -2.06
N LYS A 22 -1.74 -17.64 -1.47
CA LYS A 22 -0.64 -18.60 -1.22
C LYS A 22 0.26 -18.90 -2.42
N PRO A 23 -0.18 -18.83 -3.71
CA PRO A 23 0.75 -19.01 -4.83
C PRO A 23 1.89 -17.98 -4.88
N LEU A 24 1.69 -16.76 -4.35
CA LEU A 24 2.74 -15.73 -4.29
C LEU A 24 3.97 -16.18 -3.49
N LEU A 25 3.78 -17.06 -2.49
CA LEU A 25 4.88 -17.57 -1.66
C LEU A 25 5.86 -18.47 -2.44
N LYS A 26 5.51 -18.88 -3.65
CA LYS A 26 6.37 -19.68 -4.53
C LYS A 26 7.37 -18.83 -5.31
N VAL A 27 7.20 -17.51 -5.32
CA VAL A 27 8.04 -16.57 -6.08
C VAL A 27 8.66 -15.59 -5.10
N ALA A 28 9.99 -15.47 -5.13
CA ALA A 28 10.69 -14.49 -4.33
C ALA A 28 10.22 -13.06 -4.71
N PRO A 29 10.13 -12.12 -3.75
CA PRO A 29 9.72 -10.75 -4.04
C PRO A 29 10.55 -10.05 -5.13
N ASP A 30 11.83 -10.39 -5.28
CA ASP A 30 12.69 -9.86 -6.34
C ASP A 30 12.23 -10.26 -7.76
N GLY A 31 11.43 -11.33 -7.87
CA GLY A 31 10.79 -11.75 -9.12
C GLY A 31 9.45 -11.08 -9.39
N TRP A 32 8.96 -10.24 -8.47
CA TRP A 32 7.69 -9.55 -8.66
C TRP A 32 7.92 -8.38 -9.62
N GLY A 33 7.13 -8.34 -10.70
CA GLY A 33 7.14 -7.20 -11.61
C GLY A 33 6.74 -5.89 -10.92
N PRO A 34 6.85 -4.74 -11.60
CA PRO A 34 6.62 -3.43 -11.00
C PRO A 34 5.15 -3.17 -10.60
N LEU A 35 4.22 -4.02 -11.03
CA LEU A 35 2.79 -3.87 -10.83
C LEU A 35 2.22 -5.11 -10.13
N LEU A 36 1.61 -4.89 -8.97
CA LEU A 36 1.08 -5.98 -8.13
C LEU A 36 -0.22 -6.60 -8.69
N TYR A 37 -1.11 -5.82 -9.29
CA TYR A 37 -2.39 -6.37 -9.77
C TYR A 37 -2.22 -7.34 -10.95
N PRO A 38 -1.39 -7.06 -11.97
CA PRO A 38 -1.05 -8.06 -12.99
C PRO A 38 -0.45 -9.33 -12.38
N LEU A 39 0.43 -9.21 -11.37
CA LEU A 39 1.01 -10.34 -10.66
C LEU A 39 -0.07 -11.19 -9.97
N TYR A 40 -1.04 -10.57 -9.31
CA TYR A 40 -2.17 -11.26 -8.65
C TYR A 40 -3.03 -12.02 -9.66
N GLN A 41 -3.30 -11.41 -10.81
CA GLN A 41 -4.07 -12.05 -11.87
C GLN A 41 -3.32 -13.25 -12.44
N GLU A 42 -2.03 -13.08 -12.75
CA GLU A 42 -1.21 -14.13 -13.37
C GLU A 42 -0.96 -15.31 -12.42
N LEU A 43 -0.56 -15.04 -11.17
CA LEU A 43 -0.13 -16.09 -10.24
C LEU A 43 -1.27 -16.63 -9.36
N CYS A 44 -2.30 -15.84 -9.10
CA CYS A 44 -3.38 -16.19 -8.17
C CYS A 44 -4.76 -16.24 -8.82
N GLY A 45 -4.89 -15.83 -10.09
CA GLY A 45 -6.18 -15.71 -10.77
C GLY A 45 -7.11 -14.67 -10.16
N GLN A 46 -6.58 -13.76 -9.32
CA GLN A 46 -7.36 -12.74 -8.63
C GLN A 46 -7.30 -11.41 -9.40
N VAL A 47 -8.47 -10.88 -9.76
CA VAL A 47 -8.59 -9.61 -10.46
C VAL A 47 -9.17 -8.58 -9.51
N ILE A 48 -8.43 -7.48 -9.31
CA ILE A 48 -8.93 -6.31 -8.58
C ILE A 48 -9.83 -5.50 -9.53
N ALA A 49 -11.10 -5.34 -9.17
CA ALA A 49 -12.09 -4.64 -9.97
C ALA A 49 -12.36 -3.22 -9.47
N HIS A 50 -12.29 -3.00 -8.16
CA HIS A 50 -12.47 -1.69 -7.54
C HIS A 50 -11.55 -1.52 -6.34
N ALA A 51 -11.39 -0.28 -5.91
CA ALA A 51 -10.69 0.05 -4.67
C ALA A 51 -11.30 1.28 -4.02
N GLU A 52 -11.39 1.25 -2.70
CA GLU A 52 -11.76 2.38 -1.87
C GLU A 52 -10.55 2.83 -1.07
N GLU A 53 -10.34 4.14 -0.97
CA GLU A 53 -9.21 4.72 -0.27
C GLU A 53 -9.68 5.67 0.84
N THR A 54 -9.14 5.46 2.03
CA THR A 54 -9.27 6.38 3.16
C THR A 54 -7.94 7.08 3.38
N LEU A 55 -7.94 8.40 3.27
CA LEU A 55 -6.77 9.25 3.50
C LEU A 55 -6.91 9.94 4.85
N THR A 56 -5.98 9.67 5.75
CA THR A 56 -5.96 10.22 7.11
C THR A 56 -4.69 11.01 7.34
N PHE A 57 -4.82 12.28 7.71
CA PHE A 57 -3.69 13.12 8.12
C PHE A 57 -3.53 13.10 9.64
N GLY A 58 -2.29 13.16 10.09
CA GLY A 58 -1.97 13.18 11.51
C GLY A 58 -0.50 13.42 11.77
N TRP A 59 -0.03 12.87 12.87
CA TRP A 59 1.35 12.95 13.31
C TRP A 59 1.97 11.56 13.31
N CYS A 60 3.26 11.44 12.98
CA CYS A 60 3.97 10.18 13.18
C CYS A 60 3.91 9.80 14.67
N ASP A 61 3.36 8.62 14.94
CA ASP A 61 3.63 7.88 16.17
C ASP A 61 5.10 7.38 16.16
N PRO A 62 5.64 6.88 17.29
CA PRO A 62 7.04 6.43 17.35
C PRO A 62 7.40 5.39 16.28
N GLU A 63 6.53 4.41 16.05
CA GLU A 63 6.77 3.36 15.05
C GLU A 63 6.86 3.92 13.62
N THR A 64 5.94 4.80 13.25
CA THR A 64 5.92 5.47 11.94
C THR A 64 7.10 6.43 11.79
N ALA A 65 7.49 7.11 12.87
CA ALA A 65 8.64 8.02 12.89
C ALA A 65 9.94 7.26 12.63
N ASP A 66 10.14 6.14 13.31
CA ASP A 66 11.29 5.26 13.13
C ASP A 66 11.31 4.67 11.72
N LEU A 67 10.17 4.16 11.25
CA LEU A 67 10.03 3.57 9.92
C LEU A 67 10.32 4.57 8.80
N LEU A 68 9.90 5.84 8.96
CA LEU A 68 10.16 6.89 7.98
C LEU A 68 11.47 7.66 8.23
N ASN A 69 12.24 7.28 9.25
CA ASN A 69 13.45 7.96 9.69
C ASN A 69 13.24 9.49 9.83
N VAL A 70 12.20 9.87 10.59
CA VAL A 70 11.83 11.27 10.89
C VAL A 70 11.65 11.49 12.38
N ALA A 71 11.63 12.75 12.81
CA ALA A 71 11.33 13.07 14.20
C ALA A 71 9.88 12.67 14.57
N PRO A 72 9.62 12.21 15.81
CA PRO A 72 8.26 12.09 16.32
C PRO A 72 7.49 13.40 16.15
N LYS A 73 6.16 13.31 15.97
CA LYS A 73 5.32 14.47 15.66
C LYS A 73 5.67 15.19 14.34
N THR A 74 6.36 14.54 13.41
CA THR A 74 6.39 14.98 12.01
C THR A 74 4.98 14.82 11.41
N PRO A 75 4.47 15.76 10.59
CA PRO A 75 3.22 15.57 9.88
C PRO A 75 3.24 14.33 8.98
N ALA A 76 2.23 13.48 9.13
CA ALA A 76 2.11 12.20 8.45
C ALA A 76 0.78 12.08 7.71
N ILE A 77 0.78 11.24 6.68
CA ILE A 77 -0.42 10.74 6.01
C ILE A 77 -0.42 9.21 6.05
N SER A 78 -1.59 8.64 6.35
CA SER A 78 -1.93 7.23 6.20
C SER A 78 -2.94 7.10 5.06
N ILE A 79 -2.64 6.26 4.08
CA ILE A 79 -3.54 5.90 2.99
C ILE A 79 -3.88 4.44 3.16
N GLU A 80 -5.12 4.15 3.49
CA GLU A 80 -5.64 2.80 3.62
C GLU A 80 -6.49 2.50 2.39
N ARG A 81 -6.14 1.43 1.68
CA ARG A 81 -6.84 0.98 0.47
C ARG A 81 -7.45 -0.39 0.74
N LEU A 82 -8.75 -0.51 0.52
CA LEU A 82 -9.44 -1.79 0.44
C LEU A 82 -9.79 -2.07 -1.02
N ALA A 83 -9.21 -3.11 -1.60
CA ALA A 83 -9.44 -3.49 -2.99
C ALA A 83 -10.24 -4.78 -3.06
N GLY A 84 -11.20 -4.83 -3.99
CA GLY A 84 -12.16 -5.93 -4.11
C GLY A 84 -12.35 -6.44 -5.53
N GLY A 85 -12.90 -7.64 -5.63
CA GLY A 85 -13.32 -8.27 -6.89
C GLY A 85 -14.64 -7.71 -7.43
N TYR A 86 -15.08 -8.19 -8.59
CA TYR A 86 -16.34 -7.74 -9.21
C TYR A 86 -17.60 -8.03 -8.38
N ASP A 87 -17.51 -9.03 -7.51
CA ASP A 87 -18.56 -9.45 -6.57
C ASP A 87 -18.51 -8.68 -5.25
N GLY A 88 -17.58 -7.74 -5.10
CA GLY A 88 -17.36 -6.97 -3.86
C GLY A 88 -16.55 -7.74 -2.81
N THR A 89 -16.06 -8.94 -3.10
CA THR A 89 -15.23 -9.70 -2.16
C THR A 89 -13.91 -8.94 -1.92
N PRO A 90 -13.52 -8.67 -0.66
CA PRO A 90 -12.25 -7.99 -0.35
C PRO A 90 -11.07 -8.92 -0.66
N LEU A 91 -10.12 -8.41 -1.46
CA LEU A 91 -8.96 -9.16 -1.95
C LEU A 91 -7.64 -8.62 -1.42
N GLU A 92 -7.54 -7.32 -1.19
CA GLU A 92 -6.34 -6.69 -0.64
C GLU A 92 -6.72 -5.60 0.35
N TRP A 93 -6.04 -5.57 1.49
CA TRP A 93 -5.94 -4.36 2.30
C TRP A 93 -4.51 -3.87 2.32
N ARG A 94 -4.32 -2.59 2.03
CA ARG A 94 -3.00 -1.98 1.93
C ARG A 94 -2.97 -0.70 2.75
N ARG A 95 -1.90 -0.51 3.51
CA ARG A 95 -1.63 0.72 4.24
C ARG A 95 -0.33 1.33 3.76
N THR A 96 -0.39 2.58 3.31
CA THR A 96 0.78 3.39 2.97
C THR A 96 0.93 4.52 3.97
N LEU A 97 2.09 4.61 4.61
CA LEU A 97 2.48 5.68 5.52
C LEU A 97 3.51 6.57 4.83
N GLY A 98 3.37 7.88 4.99
CA GLY A 98 4.28 8.85 4.39
C GLY A 98 4.32 10.18 5.13
N ARG A 99 5.31 10.99 4.78
CA ARG A 99 5.41 12.38 5.26
C ARG A 99 4.39 13.26 4.55
N ALA A 100 3.47 13.87 5.31
CA ALA A 100 2.43 14.71 4.72
C ALA A 100 3.00 15.93 3.98
N GLU A 101 4.11 16.50 4.47
CA GLU A 101 4.78 17.67 3.88
C GLU A 101 5.25 17.45 2.43
N LYS A 102 5.50 16.18 2.06
CA LYS A 102 5.98 15.80 0.72
C LYS A 102 4.90 15.12 -0.12
N PHE A 103 3.66 15.08 0.37
CA PHE A 103 2.57 14.38 -0.28
C PHE A 103 1.60 15.37 -0.93
N ARG A 104 1.12 15.02 -2.14
CA ARG A 104 0.08 15.76 -2.85
C ARG A 104 -0.93 14.77 -3.40
N TYR A 105 -2.20 14.94 -3.05
CA TYR A 105 -3.31 14.18 -3.63
C TYR A 105 -4.09 15.06 -4.61
N ARG A 106 -4.48 14.48 -5.74
CA ARG A 106 -5.38 15.10 -6.72
C ARG A 106 -6.40 14.07 -7.13
N THR A 107 -7.67 14.42 -7.00
CA THR A 107 -8.80 13.67 -7.57
C THR A 107 -9.66 14.62 -8.40
N GLU A 108 -10.37 14.07 -9.38
CA GLU A 108 -11.34 14.79 -10.19
C GLU A 108 -12.71 14.16 -9.92
N ILE A 109 -13.63 14.96 -9.38
CA ILE A 109 -15.01 14.56 -9.13
C ILE A 109 -15.85 15.18 -10.25
N ARG A 110 -16.63 14.37 -10.97
CA ARG A 110 -17.51 14.79 -12.06
C ARG A 110 -18.96 14.56 -11.71
#